data_AF-A0A158GJK0-F1
#
_entry.id   AF-A0A158GJK0-F1
#
_cell.length_a   1.000
_cell.length_b   1.000
_cell.length_c   1.000
_cell.angle_alpha   90.00
_cell.angle_beta   90.00
_cell.angle_gamma   90.00
#
_symmetry.space_group_name_H-M   'P 1'
#
loop_
_entity.id
_entity.type
_entity.pdbx_description
1 polymer ?
#
loop_
_entity_poly.entity_id
_entity_poly.type
_entity_poly.pdbx_seq_one_letter_code
_entity_poly.pdbx_strand_id
1 'polypeptide(L)'
;MSKKLLLTDFRAVRSKLEPHDFAISEGQDVPPSDLIDKDVWDGIMHIPEDVSIRISDHNGKRLRLMHGLWRDWIEAIGDPSRPDEMYNCLLDAADCFQCANFNFLHGFYRAAIAELRTVLELVMIGIYGSLNPNNKDYVDWKAGKKSDLGFGRCRRGISGSLRKEQAKWMFKDDDLLAAAYQTLCNYSHSRPDASDGALWQSNGPVYNNEAITLAFVTTLSVYALSYLLVRLARRDFIMPEDSDILFELDWMPDHEALVRAFSDLYGKVPKRPPID
;
A
#
# COMPACT_ATOMS: atom_id res chain seq x y z
N MET A 1 18.71 21.52 -21.99
CA MET A 1 19.60 21.98 -20.91
C MET A 1 18.81 21.91 -19.62
N SER A 2 19.26 21.13 -18.64
CA SER A 2 18.55 20.96 -17.36
C SER A 2 18.41 22.27 -16.60
N LYS A 3 17.26 22.51 -15.98
CA LYS A 3 16.97 23.67 -15.12
C LYS A 3 17.29 23.39 -13.67
N LYS A 4 18.01 24.34 -13.04
CA LYS A 4 18.24 24.31 -11.60
C LYS A 4 16.95 24.69 -10.86
N LEU A 5 16.65 23.96 -9.79
CA LEU A 5 15.60 24.35 -8.86
C LEU A 5 16.00 25.59 -8.05
N LEU A 6 15.01 26.27 -7.47
CA LEU A 6 15.25 27.38 -6.55
C LEU A 6 15.97 26.85 -5.30
N LEU A 7 16.99 27.55 -4.80
CA LEU A 7 17.75 27.11 -3.60
C LEU A 7 16.90 27.03 -2.32
N THR A 8 15.70 27.61 -2.33
CA THR A 8 14.70 27.47 -1.26
C THR A 8 14.01 26.11 -1.25
N ASP A 9 14.08 25.37 -2.36
CA ASP A 9 13.63 23.98 -2.44
C ASP A 9 14.71 23.08 -1.86
N PHE A 10 14.39 22.32 -0.81
CA PHE A 10 15.36 21.43 -0.17
C PHE A 10 15.81 20.28 -1.09
N ARG A 11 15.08 20.03 -2.19
CA ARG A 11 15.45 19.08 -3.25
C ARG A 11 16.41 19.69 -4.29
N ALA A 12 16.77 20.98 -4.17
CA ALA A 12 17.60 21.72 -5.13
C ALA A 12 19.07 21.29 -5.23
N VAL A 13 19.40 20.10 -4.75
CA VAL A 13 20.69 19.43 -4.95
C VAL A 13 20.83 18.91 -6.39
N ARG A 14 19.72 18.75 -7.13
CA ARG A 14 19.71 18.31 -8.54
C ARG A 14 18.94 19.25 -9.47
N SER A 15 19.14 19.05 -10.77
CA SER A 15 18.44 19.77 -11.84
C SER A 15 17.23 18.97 -12.34
N LYS A 16 16.19 19.68 -12.76
CA LYS A 16 15.03 19.16 -13.50
C LYS A 16 15.35 19.17 -15.00
N LEU A 17 14.97 18.15 -15.74
CA LEU A 17 15.06 18.16 -17.20
C LEU A 17 14.04 19.16 -17.76
N GLU A 18 14.38 19.89 -18.81
CA GLU A 18 13.41 20.78 -19.47
C GLU A 18 12.54 19.99 -20.47
N PRO A 19 11.35 20.47 -20.86
CA PRO A 19 10.52 19.79 -21.86
C PRO A 19 11.29 19.39 -23.13
N HIS A 20 12.14 20.28 -23.66
CA HIS A 20 12.94 20.00 -24.86
C HIS A 20 14.07 18.97 -24.66
N ASP A 21 14.36 18.55 -23.43
CA ASP A 21 15.29 17.46 -23.14
C ASP A 21 14.66 16.07 -23.33
N PHE A 22 13.33 15.98 -23.45
CA PHE A 22 12.60 14.74 -23.70
C PHE A 22 12.41 14.51 -25.21
N ALA A 23 12.42 13.24 -25.63
CA ALA A 23 12.29 12.86 -27.04
C ALA A 23 10.96 13.30 -27.67
N ILE A 24 9.89 13.37 -26.88
CA ILE A 24 8.53 13.71 -27.34
C ILE A 24 7.80 14.51 -26.25
N SER A 25 8.18 15.77 -26.05
CA SER A 25 7.47 16.66 -25.13
C SER A 25 7.04 17.95 -25.83
N GLU A 26 5.75 18.25 -25.73
CA GLU A 26 5.14 19.51 -26.14
C GLU A 26 4.56 20.20 -24.91
N GLY A 27 4.76 21.52 -24.77
CA GLY A 27 4.17 22.33 -23.70
C GLY A 27 5.17 22.90 -22.69
N GLN A 28 4.62 23.59 -21.69
CA GLN A 28 5.37 24.20 -20.60
C GLN A 28 5.29 23.34 -19.34
N ASP A 29 6.36 23.33 -18.55
CA ASP A 29 6.36 22.71 -17.22
C ASP A 29 5.30 23.38 -16.33
N VAL A 30 4.42 22.56 -15.74
CA VAL A 30 3.41 23.04 -14.80
C VAL A 30 4.09 23.42 -13.47
N PRO A 31 3.78 24.59 -12.87
CA PRO A 31 4.30 24.94 -11.56
C PRO A 31 3.83 23.96 -10.47
N PRO A 32 4.66 23.70 -9.43
CA PRO A 32 4.24 22.86 -8.31
C PRO A 32 2.94 23.35 -7.67
N SER A 33 2.04 22.42 -7.34
CA SER A 33 0.72 22.70 -6.79
C SER A 33 0.51 22.13 -5.39
N ASP A 34 1.28 21.10 -5.02
CA ASP A 34 1.18 20.41 -3.75
C ASP A 34 2.54 19.76 -3.44
N LEU A 35 3.46 20.57 -2.93
CA LEU A 35 4.83 20.17 -2.65
C LEU A 35 4.89 19.18 -1.48
N ILE A 36 5.76 18.18 -1.60
CA ILE A 36 6.11 17.30 -0.48
C ILE A 36 6.87 18.07 0.60
N ASP A 37 6.65 17.70 1.86
CA ASP A 37 7.43 18.22 2.97
C ASP A 37 8.79 17.51 3.09
N LYS A 38 9.75 18.22 3.68
CA LYS A 38 11.13 17.74 3.82
C LYS A 38 11.25 16.50 4.69
N ASP A 39 10.49 16.42 5.77
CA ASP A 39 10.48 15.27 6.69
C ASP A 39 9.93 14.02 6.02
N VAL A 40 8.83 14.14 5.27
CA VAL A 40 8.26 13.04 4.46
C VAL A 40 9.26 12.61 3.38
N TRP A 41 9.91 13.56 2.71
CA TRP A 41 10.94 13.27 1.73
C TRP A 41 12.09 12.48 2.33
N ASP A 42 12.68 12.98 3.43
CA ASP A 42 13.82 12.35 4.10
C ASP A 42 13.47 10.97 4.66
N GLY A 43 12.19 10.72 4.99
CA GLY A 43 11.70 9.39 5.39
C GLY A 43 11.59 8.37 4.25
N ILE A 44 11.51 8.83 2.99
CA ILE A 44 11.41 7.97 1.80
C ILE A 44 12.75 7.85 1.09
N MET A 45 13.49 8.96 0.91
CA MET A 45 14.74 9.00 0.17
C MET A 45 15.57 10.27 0.45
N HIS A 46 16.86 10.24 0.09
CA HIS A 46 17.75 11.41 0.28
C HIS A 46 18.29 12.04 -1.01
N ILE A 47 18.19 11.36 -2.16
CA ILE A 47 18.86 11.79 -3.39
C ILE A 47 17.86 11.98 -4.52
N PRO A 48 17.39 13.22 -4.79
CA PRO A 48 16.34 13.46 -5.77
C PRO A 48 16.75 13.08 -7.18
N GLU A 49 15.80 12.65 -7.98
CA GLU A 49 15.88 12.55 -9.44
C GLU A 49 14.69 13.28 -10.10
N ASP A 50 14.74 13.52 -11.41
CA ASP A 50 13.78 14.36 -12.12
C ASP A 50 12.31 13.93 -11.92
N VAL A 51 12.03 12.63 -12.03
CA VAL A 51 10.69 12.04 -11.88
C VAL A 51 10.20 12.22 -10.44
N SER A 52 11.04 11.94 -9.44
CA SER A 52 10.70 12.11 -8.03
C SER A 52 10.40 13.56 -7.67
N ILE A 53 11.11 14.53 -8.26
CA ILE A 53 10.79 15.96 -8.12
C ILE A 53 9.43 16.24 -8.75
N ARG A 54 9.19 15.81 -9.99
CA ARG A 54 7.93 16.04 -10.71
C ARG A 54 6.72 15.41 -10.02
N ILE A 55 6.85 14.19 -9.52
CA ILE A 55 5.77 13.52 -8.78
C ILE A 55 5.50 14.27 -7.48
N SER A 56 6.54 14.64 -6.74
CA SER A 56 6.40 15.35 -5.48
C SER A 56 6.06 16.85 -5.61
N ASP A 57 6.08 17.43 -6.82
CA ASP A 57 5.59 18.79 -7.09
C ASP A 57 4.05 18.90 -6.98
N HIS A 58 3.33 17.78 -7.12
CA HIS A 58 1.88 17.74 -7.23
C HIS A 58 1.18 16.72 -6.31
N ASN A 59 1.93 15.99 -5.48
CA ASN A 59 1.40 14.86 -4.70
C ASN A 59 1.83 14.88 -3.23
N GLY A 60 2.23 16.02 -2.69
CA GLY A 60 2.67 16.19 -1.31
C GLY A 60 1.70 15.60 -0.28
N LYS A 61 0.39 15.87 -0.39
CA LYS A 61 -0.64 15.31 0.50
C LYS A 61 -0.75 13.79 0.40
N ARG A 62 -0.70 13.23 -0.82
CA ARG A 62 -0.76 11.77 -1.04
C ARG A 62 0.46 11.09 -0.43
N LEU A 63 1.65 11.62 -0.68
CA LEU A 63 2.91 11.11 -0.15
C LEU A 63 2.96 11.20 1.38
N ARG A 64 2.47 12.31 1.95
CA ARG A 64 2.35 12.48 3.41
C ARG A 64 1.44 11.42 4.02
N LEU A 65 0.28 11.17 3.42
CA LEU A 65 -0.64 10.14 3.90
C LEU A 65 -0.01 8.75 3.81
N MET A 66 0.56 8.39 2.66
CA MET A 66 1.22 7.08 2.47
C MET A 66 2.39 6.85 3.44
N HIS A 67 3.17 7.89 3.73
CA HIS A 67 4.25 7.83 4.71
C HIS A 67 3.72 7.76 6.16
N GLY A 68 2.66 8.51 6.48
CA GLY A 68 1.96 8.43 7.76
C GLY A 68 1.44 7.02 8.04
N LEU A 69 0.75 6.41 7.07
CA LEU A 69 0.25 5.04 7.16
C LEU A 69 1.37 4.01 7.34
N TRP A 70 2.52 4.21 6.68
CA TRP A 70 3.68 3.35 6.89
C TRP A 70 4.21 3.45 8.32
N ARG A 71 4.31 4.67 8.86
CA ARG A 71 4.74 4.90 10.25
C ARG A 71 3.77 4.27 11.24
N ASP A 72 2.47 4.43 11.03
CA ASP A 72 1.42 3.80 11.83
C ASP A 72 1.49 2.27 11.76
N TRP A 73 1.80 1.72 10.58
CA TRP A 73 1.97 0.28 10.39
C TRP A 73 3.09 -0.28 11.27
N ILE A 74 4.17 0.48 11.53
CA ILE A 74 5.23 0.07 12.46
C ILE A 74 4.65 -0.23 13.85
N GLU A 75 3.68 0.55 14.33
CA GLU A 75 3.01 0.30 15.61
C GLU A 75 2.17 -0.98 15.56
N ALA A 76 1.60 -1.29 14.39
CA ALA A 76 0.80 -2.49 14.18
C ALA A 76 1.63 -3.78 14.08
N ILE A 77 2.95 -3.71 13.90
CA ILE A 77 3.83 -4.90 13.88
C ILE A 77 3.81 -5.61 15.25
N GLY A 78 3.76 -4.86 16.35
CA GLY A 78 3.79 -5.39 17.72
C GLY A 78 5.15 -5.22 18.42
N ASP A 79 5.31 -5.87 19.58
CA ASP A 79 6.48 -5.68 20.46
C ASP A 79 7.74 -6.42 19.93
N PRO A 80 8.81 -5.71 19.53
CA PRO A 80 10.05 -6.34 19.05
C PRO A 80 10.78 -7.15 20.13
N SER A 81 10.57 -6.83 21.41
CA SER A 81 11.19 -7.56 22.51
C SER A 81 10.46 -8.87 22.83
N ARG A 82 9.22 -9.02 22.35
CA ARG A 82 8.34 -10.18 22.57
C ARG A 82 7.53 -10.47 21.29
N PRO A 83 8.20 -10.85 20.19
CA PRO A 83 7.53 -11.03 18.91
C PRO A 83 6.51 -12.17 18.99
N ASP A 84 5.28 -11.90 18.54
CA ASP A 84 4.28 -12.93 18.35
C ASP A 84 4.44 -13.64 17.00
N GLU A 85 3.55 -14.59 16.69
CA GLU A 85 3.64 -15.40 15.47
C GLU A 85 3.48 -14.57 14.19
N MET A 86 2.90 -13.37 14.26
CA MET A 86 2.70 -12.49 13.10
C MET A 86 3.86 -11.55 12.87
N TYR A 87 4.66 -11.27 13.90
CA TYR A 87 5.65 -10.19 13.94
C TYR A 87 6.52 -10.12 12.67
N ASN A 88 7.19 -11.22 12.29
CA ASN A 88 8.08 -11.22 11.13
C ASN A 88 7.34 -10.95 9.82
N CYS A 89 6.15 -11.54 9.62
CA CYS A 89 5.37 -11.29 8.41
C CYS A 89 4.90 -9.83 8.32
N LEU A 90 4.55 -9.20 9.45
CA LEU A 90 4.15 -7.78 9.46
C LEU A 90 5.34 -6.84 9.27
N LEU A 91 6.51 -7.22 9.78
CA LEU A 91 7.76 -6.52 9.55
C LEU A 91 8.16 -6.57 8.07
N ASP A 92 8.15 -7.76 7.46
CA ASP A 92 8.42 -7.91 6.02
C ASP A 92 7.39 -7.15 5.17
N ALA A 93 6.11 -7.12 5.61
CA ALA A 93 5.08 -6.32 4.96
C ALA A 93 5.36 -4.81 5.09
N ALA A 94 5.97 -4.35 6.18
CA ALA A 94 6.37 -2.95 6.35
C ALA A 94 7.44 -2.55 5.33
N ASP A 95 8.40 -3.44 5.06
CA ASP A 95 9.43 -3.23 4.03
C ASP A 95 8.79 -3.13 2.64
N CYS A 96 7.82 -4.01 2.32
CA CYS A 96 7.08 -3.95 1.06
C CYS A 96 6.25 -2.66 0.94
N PHE A 97 5.60 -2.19 2.02
CA PHE A 97 4.91 -0.90 2.01
C PHE A 97 5.88 0.27 1.77
N GLN A 98 7.05 0.26 2.40
CA GLN A 98 8.07 1.28 2.16
C GLN A 98 8.57 1.24 0.71
N CYS A 99 8.80 0.04 0.17
CA CYS A 99 9.18 -0.18 -1.22
C CYS A 99 8.09 0.33 -2.18
N ALA A 100 6.81 0.13 -1.86
CA ALA A 100 5.69 0.66 -2.63
C ALA A 100 5.71 2.20 -2.65
N ASN A 101 5.93 2.85 -1.51
CA ASN A 101 6.04 4.31 -1.41
C ASN A 101 7.24 4.84 -2.22
N PHE A 102 8.39 4.17 -2.13
CA PHE A 102 9.58 4.51 -2.89
C PHE A 102 9.33 4.39 -4.39
N ASN A 103 8.81 3.26 -4.85
CA ASN A 103 8.51 3.02 -6.28
C ASN A 103 7.46 4.01 -6.80
N PHE A 104 6.44 4.32 -6.01
CA PHE A 104 5.44 5.32 -6.33
C PHE A 104 6.08 6.70 -6.57
N LEU A 105 6.96 7.14 -5.66
CA LEU A 105 7.66 8.43 -5.79
C LEU A 105 8.57 8.48 -7.02
N HIS A 106 9.11 7.35 -7.47
CA HIS A 106 9.96 7.27 -8.67
C HIS A 106 9.17 6.95 -9.95
N GLY A 107 7.84 6.92 -9.89
CA GLY A 107 6.98 6.66 -11.04
C GLY A 107 6.91 5.20 -11.46
N PHE A 108 7.51 4.26 -10.73
CA PHE A 108 7.40 2.82 -11.00
C PHE A 108 6.08 2.25 -10.46
N TYR A 109 4.94 2.74 -10.96
CA TYR A 109 3.61 2.46 -10.42
C TYR A 109 3.24 0.96 -10.45
N ARG A 110 3.63 0.21 -11.50
CA ARG A 110 3.40 -1.24 -11.54
C ARG A 110 4.17 -1.95 -10.44
N ALA A 111 5.44 -1.59 -10.25
CA ALA A 111 6.28 -2.16 -9.20
C ALA A 111 5.72 -1.82 -7.82
N ALA A 112 5.29 -0.57 -7.62
CA ALA A 112 4.62 -0.17 -6.38
C ALA A 112 3.38 -1.04 -6.08
N ILE A 113 2.51 -1.26 -7.07
CA ILE A 113 1.32 -2.11 -6.90
C ILE A 113 1.69 -3.59 -6.71
N ALA A 114 2.77 -4.08 -7.35
CA ALA A 114 3.25 -5.43 -7.17
C ALA A 114 3.77 -5.67 -5.73
N GLU A 115 4.40 -4.68 -5.10
CA GLU A 115 4.79 -4.78 -3.68
C GLU A 115 3.57 -4.91 -2.77
N LEU A 116 2.47 -4.20 -3.07
CA LEU A 116 1.22 -4.32 -2.31
C LEU A 116 0.59 -5.73 -2.41
N ARG A 117 0.81 -6.46 -3.51
CA ARG A 117 0.45 -7.88 -3.61
C ARG A 117 1.19 -8.70 -2.57
N THR A 118 2.50 -8.45 -2.41
CA THR A 118 3.37 -9.14 -1.46
C THR A 118 2.97 -8.81 -0.03
N VAL A 119 2.68 -7.54 0.29
CA VAL A 119 2.10 -7.12 1.58
C VAL A 119 0.89 -7.98 1.93
N LEU A 120 -0.11 -8.03 1.05
CA LEU A 120 -1.36 -8.71 1.35
C LEU A 120 -1.18 -10.23 1.51
N GLU A 121 -0.24 -10.83 0.78
CA GLU A 121 0.14 -12.24 0.98
C GLU A 121 0.84 -12.47 2.32
N LEU A 122 1.83 -11.64 2.69
CA LEU A 122 2.56 -11.75 3.96
C LEU A 122 1.63 -11.60 5.16
N VAL A 123 0.76 -10.58 5.15
CA VAL A 123 -0.22 -10.35 6.20
C VAL A 123 -1.17 -11.55 6.33
N MET A 124 -1.67 -12.08 5.20
CA MET A 124 -2.54 -13.25 5.17
C MET A 124 -1.85 -14.51 5.74
N ILE A 125 -0.58 -14.74 5.39
CA ILE A 125 0.23 -15.86 5.92
C ILE A 125 0.45 -15.68 7.43
N GLY A 126 0.78 -14.48 7.89
CA GLY A 126 0.99 -14.18 9.32
C GLY A 126 -0.26 -14.48 10.15
N ILE A 127 -1.44 -14.06 9.68
CA ILE A 127 -2.73 -14.33 10.34
C ILE A 127 -3.04 -15.82 10.34
N TYR A 128 -2.83 -16.48 9.20
CA TYR A 128 -3.04 -17.92 9.09
C TYR A 128 -2.19 -18.67 10.13
N GLY A 129 -0.91 -18.32 10.23
CA GLY A 129 0.04 -18.88 11.20
C GLY A 129 -0.38 -18.61 12.65
N SER A 130 -0.74 -17.37 12.98
CA SER A 130 -1.21 -16.99 14.32
C SER A 130 -2.46 -17.75 14.75
N LEU A 131 -3.42 -17.95 13.83
CA LEU A 131 -4.64 -18.71 14.10
C LEU A 131 -4.41 -20.24 14.08
N ASN A 132 -3.35 -20.71 13.43
CA ASN A 132 -3.07 -22.13 13.22
C ASN A 132 -1.56 -22.47 13.39
N PRO A 133 -0.96 -22.22 14.57
CA PRO A 133 0.50 -22.25 14.72
C PRO A 133 1.13 -23.64 14.51
N ASN A 134 0.34 -24.70 14.72
CA ASN A 134 0.77 -26.09 14.53
C ASN A 134 0.42 -26.66 13.15
N ASN A 135 -0.11 -25.85 12.24
CA ASN A 135 -0.43 -26.33 10.90
C ASN A 135 0.84 -26.73 10.15
N LYS A 136 0.85 -27.94 9.58
CA LYS A 136 2.02 -28.51 8.90
C LYS A 136 2.52 -27.64 7.75
N ASP A 137 1.63 -27.10 6.91
CA ASP A 137 2.03 -26.30 5.76
C ASP A 137 2.69 -24.99 6.18
N TYR A 138 2.20 -24.40 7.28
CA TYR A 138 2.78 -23.20 7.89
C TYR A 138 4.14 -23.47 8.53
N VAL A 139 4.25 -24.53 9.33
CA VAL A 139 5.51 -24.93 9.96
C VAL A 139 6.58 -25.26 8.91
N ASP A 140 6.21 -25.96 7.84
CA ASP A 140 7.14 -26.28 6.75
C ASP A 140 7.54 -25.01 5.95
N TRP A 141 6.60 -24.09 5.68
CA TRP A 141 6.90 -22.79 5.06
C TRP A 141 7.87 -21.96 5.91
N LYS A 142 7.60 -21.84 7.22
CA LYS A 142 8.45 -21.10 8.17
C LYS A 142 9.85 -21.70 8.28
N ALA A 143 9.98 -23.01 8.11
CA ALA A 143 11.27 -23.71 8.09
C ALA A 143 12.00 -23.63 6.73
N GLY A 144 11.48 -22.87 5.75
CA GLY A 144 12.06 -22.76 4.41
C GLY A 144 11.97 -24.05 3.58
N LYS A 145 11.10 -24.99 3.97
CA LYS A 145 10.86 -26.21 3.21
C LYS A 145 9.87 -25.95 2.09
N LYS A 146 9.86 -26.82 1.08
CA LYS A 146 8.87 -26.77 -0.01
C LYS A 146 7.46 -26.86 0.58
N SER A 147 6.70 -25.78 0.44
CA SER A 147 5.31 -25.65 0.85
C SER A 147 4.57 -24.85 -0.20
N ASP A 148 3.34 -25.26 -0.54
CA ASP A 148 2.45 -24.50 -1.43
C ASP A 148 1.61 -23.48 -0.64
N LEU A 149 2.15 -23.01 0.50
CA LEU A 149 1.51 -21.98 1.31
C LEU A 149 1.60 -20.64 0.58
N GLY A 150 0.44 -20.00 0.43
CA GLY A 150 0.31 -18.69 -0.20
C GLY A 150 -1.10 -18.17 0.03
N PHE A 151 -1.36 -16.95 -0.44
CA PHE A 151 -2.58 -16.22 -0.12
C PHE A 151 -3.87 -17.04 -0.27
N GLY A 152 -4.05 -17.71 -1.41
CA GLY A 152 -5.27 -18.48 -1.69
C GLY A 152 -5.48 -19.68 -0.76
N ARG A 153 -4.40 -20.37 -0.36
CA ARG A 153 -4.47 -21.50 0.60
C ARG A 153 -4.79 -21.00 2.00
N CYS A 154 -4.10 -19.94 2.44
CA CYS A 154 -4.33 -19.29 3.73
C CYS A 154 -5.76 -18.75 3.85
N ARG A 155 -6.25 -18.00 2.85
CA ARG A 155 -7.60 -17.43 2.81
C ARG A 155 -8.67 -18.52 2.98
N ARG A 156 -8.59 -19.61 2.18
CA ARG A 156 -9.54 -20.72 2.27
C ARG A 156 -9.46 -21.43 3.62
N GLY A 157 -8.25 -21.63 4.15
CA GLY A 157 -8.04 -22.22 5.47
C GLY A 157 -8.67 -21.39 6.60
N ILE A 158 -8.48 -20.07 6.59
CA ILE A 158 -9.11 -19.16 7.56
C ILE A 158 -10.62 -19.22 7.41
N SER A 159 -11.16 -19.06 6.19
CA SER A 159 -12.60 -19.12 5.91
C SER A 159 -13.28 -20.36 6.49
N GLY A 160 -12.66 -21.54 6.35
CA GLY A 160 -13.16 -22.79 6.89
C GLY A 160 -13.09 -22.90 8.43
N SER A 161 -12.21 -22.13 9.07
CA SER A 161 -11.97 -22.16 10.53
C SER A 161 -12.75 -21.09 11.32
N LEU A 162 -13.25 -20.04 10.66
CA LEU A 162 -14.00 -18.97 11.31
C LEU A 162 -15.33 -19.50 11.86
N ARG A 163 -15.43 -19.51 13.20
CA ARG A 163 -16.59 -20.01 13.96
C ARG A 163 -17.78 -19.05 13.99
N LYS A 164 -17.52 -17.75 13.80
CA LYS A 164 -18.55 -16.70 13.75
C LYS A 164 -18.71 -16.26 12.29
N GLU A 165 -19.94 -16.00 11.87
CA GLU A 165 -20.23 -15.45 10.54
C GLU A 165 -19.72 -13.99 10.36
N GLN A 166 -19.28 -13.35 11.46
CA GLN A 166 -18.65 -12.02 11.44
C GLN A 166 -17.44 -12.03 10.49
N ALA A 167 -17.44 -11.14 9.49
CA ALA A 167 -16.39 -10.98 8.49
C ALA A 167 -16.06 -12.21 7.60
N LYS A 168 -16.70 -13.37 7.78
CA LYS A 168 -16.45 -14.58 6.97
C LYS A 168 -16.72 -14.37 5.48
N TRP A 169 -17.66 -13.47 5.17
CA TRP A 169 -17.98 -13.07 3.80
C TRP A 169 -16.75 -12.50 3.06
N MET A 170 -15.89 -11.74 3.72
CA MET A 170 -14.67 -11.16 3.12
C MET A 170 -13.73 -12.23 2.53
N PHE A 171 -13.80 -13.46 3.05
CA PHE A 171 -12.96 -14.58 2.64
C PHE A 171 -13.58 -15.46 1.56
N LYS A 172 -14.78 -15.17 1.07
CA LYS A 172 -15.41 -15.94 -0.01
C LYS A 172 -14.64 -15.76 -1.32
N ASP A 173 -14.84 -16.70 -2.24
CA ASP A 173 -14.34 -16.55 -3.60
C ASP A 173 -15.01 -15.34 -4.25
N ASP A 174 -14.24 -14.59 -5.04
CA ASP A 174 -14.65 -13.36 -5.74
C ASP A 174 -15.16 -12.20 -4.85
N ASP A 175 -15.05 -12.33 -3.52
CA ASP A 175 -15.40 -11.28 -2.56
C ASP A 175 -14.16 -10.44 -2.22
N LEU A 176 -14.31 -9.46 -1.32
CA LEU A 176 -13.37 -8.38 -1.01
C LEU A 176 -11.88 -8.77 -1.06
N LEU A 177 -11.46 -9.78 -0.28
CA LEU A 177 -10.05 -10.18 -0.21
C LEU A 177 -9.56 -10.90 -1.48
N ALA A 178 -10.41 -11.75 -2.07
CA ALA A 178 -10.06 -12.49 -3.29
C ALA A 178 -9.97 -11.54 -4.49
N ALA A 179 -10.93 -10.63 -4.62
CA ALA A 179 -10.99 -9.61 -5.67
C ALA A 179 -9.80 -8.65 -5.59
N ALA A 180 -9.51 -8.10 -4.41
CA ALA A 180 -8.36 -7.21 -4.21
C ALA A 180 -7.05 -7.91 -4.59
N TYR A 181 -6.82 -9.13 -4.08
CA TYR A 181 -5.60 -9.88 -4.38
C TYR A 181 -5.47 -10.23 -5.88
N GLN A 182 -6.57 -10.60 -6.54
CA GLN A 182 -6.57 -10.89 -7.97
C GLN A 182 -6.22 -9.66 -8.80
N THR A 183 -6.73 -8.48 -8.43
CA THR A 183 -6.37 -7.20 -9.05
C THR A 183 -4.88 -6.92 -8.92
N LEU A 184 -4.30 -7.09 -7.71
CA LEU A 184 -2.88 -6.90 -7.47
C LEU A 184 -2.00 -7.90 -8.26
N CYS A 185 -2.46 -9.14 -8.41
CA CYS A 185 -1.78 -10.16 -9.22
C CYS A 185 -1.66 -9.76 -10.70
N ASN A 186 -2.61 -8.99 -11.23
CA ASN A 186 -2.54 -8.54 -12.63
C ASN A 186 -1.29 -7.70 -12.90
N TYR A 187 -0.88 -6.83 -11.97
CA TYR A 187 0.32 -6.00 -12.07
C TYR A 187 1.61 -6.79 -11.83
N SER A 188 1.58 -7.75 -10.90
CA SER A 188 2.70 -8.64 -10.64
C SER A 188 3.03 -9.52 -11.86
N HIS A 189 2.00 -10.00 -12.56
CA HIS A 189 2.17 -10.82 -13.76
C HIS A 189 2.22 -10.03 -15.06
N SER A 190 2.20 -8.68 -15.00
CA SER A 190 2.19 -7.80 -16.16
C SER A 190 1.16 -8.23 -17.21
N ARG A 191 -0.09 -8.48 -16.75
CA ARG A 191 -1.22 -8.73 -17.65
C ARG A 191 -1.34 -7.59 -18.67
N PRO A 192 -2.00 -7.82 -19.82
CA PRO A 192 -2.34 -6.73 -20.75
C PRO A 192 -2.91 -5.54 -19.98
N ASP A 193 -2.47 -4.33 -20.34
CA ASP A 193 -2.83 -3.05 -19.72
C ASP A 193 -2.30 -2.81 -18.28
N ALA A 194 -1.55 -3.75 -17.70
CA ALA A 194 -0.94 -3.63 -16.37
C ALA A 194 0.60 -3.51 -16.42
N SER A 195 1.19 -3.24 -17.59
CA SER A 195 2.63 -3.03 -17.76
C SER A 195 3.04 -1.59 -17.42
N ASP A 196 4.34 -1.36 -17.16
CA ASP A 196 4.86 0.00 -16.93
C ASP A 196 4.56 0.92 -18.13
N GLY A 197 4.71 0.42 -19.36
CA GLY A 197 4.35 1.17 -20.56
C GLY A 197 2.86 1.51 -20.65
N ALA A 198 1.98 0.59 -20.24
CA ALA A 198 0.53 0.81 -20.24
C ALA A 198 0.07 1.79 -19.14
N LEU A 199 0.78 1.84 -18.01
CA LEU A 199 0.50 2.77 -16.92
C LEU A 199 1.07 4.16 -17.19
N TRP A 200 2.29 4.25 -17.72
CA TRP A 200 2.88 5.54 -18.04
C TRP A 200 2.10 6.23 -19.15
N GLN A 201 1.74 5.50 -20.22
CA GLN A 201 1.17 6.05 -21.47
C GLN A 201 1.89 7.34 -21.91
N SER A 202 3.17 7.48 -21.55
CA SER A 202 3.87 8.75 -21.58
C SER A 202 4.80 8.80 -22.77
N ASN A 203 4.72 9.90 -23.50
CA ASN A 203 5.67 10.30 -24.52
C ASN A 203 6.73 11.29 -23.96
N GLY A 204 6.57 11.75 -22.70
CA GLY A 204 7.44 12.73 -22.03
C GLY A 204 7.72 12.36 -20.57
N PRO A 205 7.88 13.31 -19.62
CA PRO A 205 8.19 12.98 -18.23
C PRO A 205 7.21 11.95 -17.66
N VAL A 206 7.71 11.07 -16.77
CA VAL A 206 7.00 9.91 -16.19
C VAL A 206 5.93 10.35 -15.17
N TYR A 207 5.02 11.22 -15.59
CA TYR A 207 3.94 11.75 -14.80
C TYR A 207 2.62 11.40 -15.48
N ASN A 208 1.84 10.53 -14.85
CA ASN A 208 0.51 10.15 -15.30
C ASN A 208 -0.43 10.18 -14.10
N ASN A 209 -1.37 11.14 -14.09
CA ASN A 209 -2.26 11.36 -12.94
C ASN A 209 -3.20 10.16 -12.69
N GLU A 210 -3.59 9.42 -13.73
CA GLU A 210 -4.45 8.24 -13.59
C GLU A 210 -3.68 7.10 -12.92
N ALA A 211 -2.45 6.81 -13.37
CA ALA A 211 -1.59 5.80 -12.77
C ALA A 211 -1.21 6.13 -11.31
N ILE A 212 -0.93 7.42 -11.03
CA ILE A 212 -0.73 7.92 -9.67
C ILE A 212 -1.96 7.68 -8.82
N THR A 213 -3.14 8.06 -9.31
CA THR A 213 -4.39 7.90 -8.56
C THR A 213 -4.66 6.44 -8.28
N LEU A 214 -4.52 5.57 -9.29
CA LEU A 214 -4.66 4.13 -9.18
C LEU A 214 -3.71 3.55 -8.11
N ALA A 215 -2.41 3.84 -8.19
CA ALA A 215 -1.43 3.30 -7.25
C ALA A 215 -1.69 3.81 -5.82
N PHE A 216 -2.07 5.08 -5.67
CA PHE A 216 -2.43 5.68 -4.40
C PHE A 216 -3.66 5.00 -3.77
N VAL A 217 -4.79 4.95 -4.48
CA VAL A 217 -6.02 4.35 -3.92
C VAL A 217 -5.83 2.85 -3.65
N THR A 218 -5.08 2.14 -4.49
CA THR A 218 -4.72 0.74 -4.26
C THR A 218 -3.90 0.57 -2.99
N THR A 219 -2.96 1.48 -2.73
CA THR A 219 -2.17 1.49 -1.49
C THR A 219 -3.09 1.63 -0.27
N LEU A 220 -4.02 2.59 -0.29
CA LEU A 220 -4.95 2.81 0.82
C LEU A 220 -5.85 1.59 1.07
N SER A 221 -6.40 0.99 0.01
CA SER A 221 -7.20 -0.23 0.12
C SER A 221 -6.41 -1.37 0.76
N VAL A 222 -5.13 -1.56 0.40
CA VAL A 222 -4.29 -2.62 0.96
C VAL A 222 -3.93 -2.37 2.43
N TYR A 223 -3.72 -1.11 2.85
CA TYR A 223 -3.62 -0.78 4.28
C TYR A 223 -4.90 -1.12 5.02
N ALA A 224 -6.07 -0.70 4.51
CA ALA A 224 -7.36 -0.93 5.15
C ALA A 224 -7.62 -2.43 5.33
N LEU A 225 -7.43 -3.23 4.27
CA LEU A 225 -7.57 -4.68 4.33
C LEU A 225 -6.57 -5.31 5.30
N SER A 226 -5.32 -4.85 5.31
CA SER A 226 -4.29 -5.35 6.22
C SER A 226 -4.63 -5.09 7.69
N TYR A 227 -5.17 -3.91 8.04
CA TYR A 227 -5.61 -3.64 9.41
C TYR A 227 -6.79 -4.51 9.85
N LEU A 228 -7.80 -4.68 8.99
CA LEU A 228 -8.92 -5.60 9.26
C LEU A 228 -8.43 -7.03 9.50
N LEU A 229 -7.47 -7.45 8.69
CA LEU A 229 -6.81 -8.75 8.77
C LEU A 229 -6.02 -8.89 10.08
N VAL A 230 -5.22 -7.90 10.49
CA VAL A 230 -4.51 -7.90 11.78
C VAL A 230 -5.50 -7.97 12.95
N ARG A 231 -6.58 -7.19 12.90
CA ARG A 231 -7.66 -7.20 13.91
C ARG A 231 -8.28 -8.59 14.10
N LEU A 232 -8.41 -9.37 13.04
CA LEU A 232 -8.97 -10.72 13.10
C LEU A 232 -8.12 -11.67 13.96
N ALA A 233 -6.79 -11.62 13.82
CA ALA A 233 -5.87 -12.45 14.58
C ALA A 233 -5.59 -11.89 15.98
N ARG A 234 -5.45 -10.56 16.09
CA ARG A 234 -5.20 -9.83 17.34
C ARG A 234 -6.49 -9.15 17.81
N ARG A 235 -7.29 -9.87 18.60
CA ARG A 235 -8.61 -9.39 19.09
C ARG A 235 -8.58 -8.17 20.00
N ASP A 236 -7.41 -7.79 20.51
CA ASP A 236 -7.21 -6.58 21.32
C ASP A 236 -6.44 -5.50 20.53
N PHE A 237 -6.17 -5.74 19.24
CA PHE A 237 -5.53 -4.76 18.37
C PHE A 237 -6.38 -3.50 18.26
N ILE A 238 -5.76 -2.37 18.60
CA ILE A 238 -6.28 -1.03 18.40
C ILE A 238 -5.53 -0.46 17.20
N MET A 239 -6.27 -0.06 16.18
CA MET A 239 -5.67 0.59 15.02
C MET A 239 -5.15 1.98 15.43
N PRO A 240 -3.99 2.41 14.91
CA PRO A 240 -3.50 3.77 15.11
C PRO A 240 -4.55 4.80 14.68
N GLU A 241 -4.70 5.89 15.45
CA GLU A 241 -5.76 6.88 15.25
C GLU A 241 -5.65 7.58 13.88
N ASP A 242 -4.43 7.89 13.44
CA ASP A 242 -4.18 8.51 12.13
C ASP A 242 -4.57 7.60 10.95
N SER A 243 -4.71 6.29 11.19
CA SER A 243 -5.17 5.30 10.21
C SER A 243 -6.70 5.13 10.18
N ASP A 244 -7.46 5.74 11.10
CA ASP A 244 -8.94 5.72 11.08
C ASP A 244 -9.48 6.24 9.73
N ILE A 245 -8.80 7.23 9.14
CA ILE A 245 -9.14 7.87 7.86
C ILE A 245 -9.44 6.88 6.71
N LEU A 246 -8.84 5.68 6.74
CA LEU A 246 -9.06 4.61 5.77
C LEU A 246 -10.50 4.08 5.75
N PHE A 247 -11.27 4.33 6.80
CA PHE A 247 -12.64 3.88 6.96
C PHE A 247 -13.64 5.05 7.06
N GLU A 248 -13.15 6.27 7.25
CA GLU A 248 -13.99 7.48 7.38
C GLU A 248 -14.34 8.09 6.01
N LEU A 249 -13.43 7.99 5.05
CA LEU A 249 -13.55 8.66 3.74
C LEU A 249 -14.38 7.85 2.74
N ASP A 250 -15.49 8.43 2.30
CA ASP A 250 -16.48 7.80 1.40
C ASP A 250 -15.96 7.53 -0.03
N TRP A 251 -14.92 8.22 -0.46
CA TRP A 251 -14.26 7.98 -1.75
C TRP A 251 -13.31 6.78 -1.75
N MET A 252 -13.08 6.13 -0.61
CA MET A 252 -12.26 4.92 -0.53
C MET A 252 -12.82 3.82 -1.43
N PRO A 253 -11.98 3.09 -2.19
CA PRO A 253 -12.45 1.95 -2.95
C PRO A 253 -13.09 0.91 -2.03
N ASP A 254 -14.25 0.38 -2.43
CA ASP A 254 -15.05 -0.55 -1.65
C ASP A 254 -15.43 -0.04 -0.25
N HIS A 255 -15.61 1.28 -0.08
CA HIS A 255 -15.89 1.92 1.22
C HIS A 255 -17.00 1.23 2.03
N GLU A 256 -18.14 0.95 1.41
CA GLU A 256 -19.26 0.27 2.09
C GLU A 256 -18.85 -1.11 2.64
N ALA A 257 -18.06 -1.87 1.88
CA ALA A 257 -17.55 -3.17 2.28
C ALA A 257 -16.51 -3.02 3.41
N LEU A 258 -15.62 -2.03 3.33
CA LEU A 258 -14.64 -1.72 4.37
C LEU A 258 -15.31 -1.30 5.68
N VAL A 259 -16.31 -0.43 5.64
CA VAL A 259 -17.09 0.01 6.82
C VAL A 259 -17.84 -1.18 7.45
N ARG A 260 -18.43 -2.04 6.62
CA ARG A 260 -19.08 -3.27 7.09
C ARG A 260 -18.07 -4.19 7.77
N ALA A 261 -16.93 -4.45 7.15
CA ALA A 261 -15.87 -5.31 7.69
C ALA A 261 -15.33 -4.75 9.01
N PHE A 262 -15.10 -3.43 9.07
CA PHE A 262 -14.70 -2.75 10.29
C PHE A 262 -15.74 -2.94 11.40
N SER A 263 -17.02 -2.73 11.09
CA SER A 263 -18.11 -2.90 12.05
C SER A 263 -18.22 -4.34 12.56
N ASP A 264 -18.07 -5.33 11.67
CA ASP A 264 -18.09 -6.75 12.02
C ASP A 264 -16.94 -7.14 12.97
N LEU A 265 -15.76 -6.54 12.83
CA LEU A 265 -14.54 -6.91 13.56
C LEU A 265 -14.28 -6.06 14.82
N TYR A 266 -14.66 -4.79 14.81
CA TYR A 266 -14.48 -3.85 15.92
C TYR A 266 -15.75 -3.71 16.77
N GLY A 267 -16.92 -4.13 16.28
CA GLY A 267 -18.19 -4.01 16.99
C GLY A 267 -18.70 -2.57 17.12
N LYS A 268 -18.14 -1.64 16.33
CA LYS A 268 -18.51 -0.22 16.25
C LYS A 268 -18.36 0.26 14.82
N VAL A 269 -19.09 1.30 14.44
CA VAL A 269 -18.96 1.95 13.13
C VAL A 269 -17.74 2.89 13.17
N PRO A 270 -17.00 3.08 12.05
CA PRO A 270 -16.01 4.14 11.94
C PRO A 270 -16.61 5.50 12.29
N LYS A 271 -15.80 6.42 12.83
CA LYS A 271 -16.25 7.81 13.01
C LYS A 271 -16.57 8.38 11.63
N ARG A 272 -17.52 9.29 11.54
CA ARG A 272 -17.73 10.04 10.30
C ARG A 272 -16.81 11.26 10.34
N PRO A 273 -16.21 11.67 9.21
CA PRO A 273 -15.52 12.94 9.15
C PRO A 273 -16.50 14.05 9.56
N PRO A 274 -16.02 15.13 10.20
CA PRO A 274 -16.81 16.34 10.34
C PRO A 274 -17.33 16.75 8.96
N ILE A 275 -18.63 17.05 8.86
CA ILE A 275 -19.18 17.67 7.65
C ILE A 275 -18.74 19.14 7.74
N ASP A 276 -17.69 19.49 6.99
CA ASP A 276 -17.32 20.88 6.70
C ASP A 276 -18.16 21.44 5.54
#